data_AF-A0A2V8Q0R6-F1
#
_entry.id   AF-A0A2V8Q0R6-F1
#
_cell.length_a   1.000
_cell.length_b   1.000
_cell.length_c   1.000
_cell.angle_alpha   90.00
_cell.angle_beta   90.00
_cell.angle_gamma   90.00
#
_symmetry.space_group_name_H-M   'P 1'
#
loop_
_entity.id
_entity.type
_entity.pdbx_description
1 polymer ?
#
loop_
_entity_poly.entity_id
_entity_poly.type
_entity_poly.pdbx_seq_one_letter_code
_entity_poly.pdbx_strand_id
1 'polypeptide(L)'
;MWIDGRSITSLPLEERRELLRELQLTEPLERVSELGDKCPWEVATKEGWEGVIAKRRDSVYEHRRSRNWLKMKCELAADFVVGGFTDPQGQRVGLGALLVGHREGDDFCFAGKIGTGFDTKLLLELRAKLDKLEITKAPFTKG
;
A
#
# COMPACT_ATOMS: atom_id res chain seq x y z
N MET A 1 -19.46 7.01 -15.83
CA MET A 1 -20.26 7.54 -14.71
C MET A 1 -21.43 8.32 -15.30
N TRP A 2 -22.59 7.67 -15.39
CA TRP A 2 -23.75 8.10 -16.17
C TRP A 2 -25.04 7.67 -15.47
N ILE A 3 -26.10 8.46 -15.58
CA ILE A 3 -27.46 8.16 -15.09
C ILE A 3 -28.45 8.67 -16.15
N ASP A 4 -29.47 7.90 -16.50
CA ASP A 4 -30.58 8.28 -17.39
C ASP A 4 -30.17 9.04 -18.66
N GLY A 5 -29.18 8.52 -19.37
CA GLY A 5 -28.79 9.11 -20.64
C GLY A 5 -27.92 10.37 -20.53
N ARG A 6 -27.39 10.70 -19.34
CA ARG A 6 -26.47 11.85 -19.16
C ARG A 6 -25.22 11.53 -18.33
N SER A 7 -24.14 12.22 -18.66
CA SER A 7 -22.91 12.23 -17.85
C SER A 7 -23.11 13.04 -16.58
N ILE A 8 -22.70 12.49 -15.45
CA ILE A 8 -22.70 13.20 -14.15
C ILE A 8 -21.27 13.53 -13.68
N THR A 9 -20.26 13.31 -14.52
CA THR A 9 -18.84 13.49 -14.15
C THR A 9 -18.48 14.93 -13.78
N SER A 10 -19.16 15.91 -14.37
CA SER A 10 -18.97 17.35 -14.09
C SER A 10 -19.67 17.83 -12.82
N LEU A 11 -20.56 17.04 -12.23
CA LEU A 11 -21.20 17.39 -10.96
C LEU A 11 -20.21 17.19 -9.79
N PRO A 12 -20.29 17.99 -8.72
CA PRO A 12 -19.59 17.74 -7.45
C PRO A 12 -19.85 16.36 -6.85
N LEU A 13 -18.92 15.81 -6.06
CA LEU A 13 -19.06 14.49 -5.44
C LEU A 13 -20.33 14.38 -4.60
N GLU A 14 -20.67 15.41 -3.83
CA GLU A 14 -21.88 15.40 -3.00
C GLU A 14 -23.15 15.21 -3.84
N GLU A 15 -23.31 15.96 -4.92
CA GLU A 15 -24.45 15.82 -5.84
C GLU A 15 -24.49 14.44 -6.49
N ARG A 16 -23.33 13.91 -6.91
CA ARG A 16 -23.27 12.54 -7.48
C ARG A 16 -23.66 11.48 -6.45
N ARG A 17 -23.34 11.69 -5.17
CA ARG A 17 -23.73 10.77 -4.10
C ARG A 17 -25.22 10.86 -3.79
N GLU A 18 -25.83 12.05 -3.86
CA GLU A 18 -27.28 12.20 -3.74
C GLU A 18 -28.01 11.41 -4.83
N LEU A 19 -27.61 11.60 -6.09
CA LEU A 19 -28.16 10.83 -7.21
C LEU A 19 -27.99 9.31 -7.01
N LEU A 20 -26.86 8.86 -6.46
CA LEU A 20 -26.62 7.45 -6.14
C LEU A 20 -27.54 6.93 -5.01
N ARG A 21 -27.99 7.77 -4.07
CA ARG A 21 -28.93 7.37 -3.02
C ARG A 21 -30.32 7.11 -3.56
N GLU A 22 -30.73 7.82 -4.60
CA GLU A 22 -32.05 7.66 -5.24
C GLU A 22 -32.16 6.36 -6.06
N LEU A 23 -31.03 5.79 -6.51
CA LEU A 23 -31.05 4.57 -7.31
C LEU A 23 -31.52 3.36 -6.49
N GLN A 24 -32.36 2.50 -7.07
CA GLN A 24 -32.65 1.21 -6.44
C GLN A 24 -31.48 0.26 -6.74
N LEU A 25 -30.81 -0.22 -5.69
CA LEU A 25 -29.79 -1.25 -5.81
C LEU A 25 -30.42 -2.60 -5.52
N THR A 26 -30.06 -3.59 -6.34
CA THR A 26 -30.42 -4.98 -6.14
C THR A 26 -29.15 -5.78 -5.87
N GLU A 27 -29.25 -6.78 -5.01
CA GLU A 27 -28.16 -7.72 -4.73
C GLU A 27 -27.48 -8.20 -6.02
N PRO A 28 -26.14 -8.27 -6.07
CA PRO A 28 -25.18 -8.11 -4.97
C PRO A 28 -24.67 -6.66 -4.77
N LEU A 29 -25.40 -5.65 -5.26
CA LEU A 29 -24.93 -4.27 -5.23
C LEU A 29 -25.23 -3.59 -3.88
N GLU A 30 -24.18 -3.10 -3.24
CA GLU A 30 -24.27 -2.35 -1.99
C GLU A 30 -23.66 -0.95 -2.09
N ARG A 31 -24.10 -0.05 -1.22
CA ARG A 31 -23.49 1.27 -1.06
C ARG A 31 -22.36 1.21 -0.05
N VAL A 32 -21.24 1.83 -0.40
CA VAL A 32 -20.16 2.06 0.54
C VAL A 32 -20.53 3.21 1.49
N SER A 33 -20.64 2.88 2.77
CA SER A 33 -20.88 3.84 3.86
C SER A 33 -19.77 4.89 3.96
N GLU A 34 -20.14 6.12 4.30
CA GLU A 34 -19.16 7.16 4.65
C GLU A 34 -18.73 6.98 6.10
N LEU A 35 -17.43 7.14 6.35
CA LEU A 35 -16.91 7.29 7.70
C LEU A 35 -16.94 8.77 8.08
N GLY A 36 -17.65 9.10 9.16
CA GLY A 36 -17.71 10.45 9.73
C GLY A 36 -16.66 10.72 10.81
N ASP A 37 -15.85 9.71 11.15
CA ASP A 37 -14.85 9.75 12.20
C ASP A 37 -13.76 10.79 11.92
N LYS A 38 -13.20 11.39 12.99
CA LYS A 38 -12.04 12.28 12.89
C LYS A 38 -10.80 11.54 12.35
N CYS A 39 -10.68 10.25 12.67
CA CYS A 39 -9.57 9.38 12.29
C CYS A 39 -10.09 8.13 11.57
N PRO A 40 -10.59 8.24 10.33
CA PRO A 40 -11.25 7.13 9.63
C PRO A 40 -10.31 5.95 9.34
N TRP A 41 -8.99 6.17 9.30
CA TRP A 41 -8.00 5.10 9.18
C TRP A 41 -7.94 4.18 10.40
N GLU A 42 -8.27 4.66 11.61
CA GLU A 42 -8.30 3.80 12.80
C GLU A 42 -9.45 2.80 12.73
N VAL A 43 -10.59 3.21 12.17
CA VAL A 43 -11.72 2.31 11.89
C VAL A 43 -11.28 1.26 10.88
N ALA A 44 -10.70 1.68 9.75
CA ALA A 44 -10.20 0.75 8.75
C ALA A 44 -9.17 -0.25 9.29
N THR A 45 -8.25 0.19 10.17
CA THR A 45 -7.29 -0.72 10.81
C THR A 45 -7.98 -1.74 11.71
N LYS A 46 -8.94 -1.31 12.54
CA LYS A 46 -9.70 -2.20 13.44
C LYS A 46 -10.52 -3.24 12.67
N GLU A 47 -11.12 -2.82 11.56
CA GLU A 47 -11.94 -3.68 10.70
C GLU A 47 -11.10 -4.53 9.72
N GLY A 48 -9.77 -4.41 9.74
CA GLY A 48 -8.87 -5.18 8.87
C GLY A 48 -8.92 -4.77 7.39
N TRP A 49 -9.36 -3.54 7.08
CA TRP A 49 -9.39 -3.01 5.72
C TRP A 49 -8.00 -2.58 5.25
N GLU A 50 -7.77 -2.50 3.93
CA GLU A 50 -6.51 -1.96 3.37
C GLU A 50 -6.29 -0.49 3.77
N GLY A 51 -7.38 0.25 4.02
CA GLY A 51 -7.36 1.67 4.34
C GLY A 51 -8.64 2.37 3.92
N VAL A 52 -8.56 3.70 3.80
CA VAL A 52 -9.69 4.56 3.43
C VAL A 52 -9.33 5.46 2.25
N ILE A 53 -10.35 5.85 1.48
CA ILE A 53 -10.24 6.84 0.42
C ILE A 53 -11.00 8.09 0.86
N ALA A 54 -10.28 9.17 1.17
CA ALA A 54 -10.89 10.49 1.34
C ALA A 54 -11.08 11.12 -0.04
N LYS A 55 -12.29 11.62 -0.30
CA LYS A 55 -12.63 12.29 -1.56
C LYS A 55 -13.16 13.68 -1.25
N ARG A 56 -12.64 14.70 -1.94
CA ARG A 56 -13.04 16.09 -1.74
C ARG A 56 -14.50 16.29 -2.19
N ARG A 57 -15.35 16.82 -1.31
CA ARG A 57 -16.83 16.90 -1.46
C ARG A 57 -17.30 17.70 -2.68
N ASP A 58 -16.65 18.81 -2.96
CA ASP A 58 -16.94 19.71 -4.09
C ASP A 58 -16.22 19.30 -5.40
N SER A 59 -15.50 18.17 -5.42
CA SER A 59 -14.71 17.77 -6.59
C SER A 59 -15.52 17.07 -7.68
N VAL A 60 -15.25 17.44 -8.93
CA VAL A 60 -15.70 16.72 -10.12
C VAL A 60 -14.96 15.38 -10.28
N TYR A 61 -15.49 14.47 -11.09
CA TYR A 61 -14.80 13.21 -11.41
C TYR A 61 -13.81 13.46 -12.56
N GLU A 62 -12.55 13.06 -12.36
CA GLU A 62 -11.48 13.25 -13.34
C GLU A 62 -10.96 11.91 -13.85
N HIS A 63 -10.82 11.75 -15.17
CA HIS A 63 -10.26 10.55 -15.81
C HIS A 63 -8.72 10.52 -15.74
N ARG A 64 -8.16 10.83 -14.56
CA ARG A 64 -6.72 10.86 -14.29
C ARG A 64 -6.45 10.75 -12.80
N ARG A 65 -5.18 10.57 -12.42
CA ARG A 65 -4.76 10.72 -11.03
C ARG A 65 -4.98 12.17 -10.59
N SER A 66 -5.73 12.34 -9.51
CA SER A 66 -6.08 13.66 -8.97
C SER A 66 -5.72 13.74 -7.49
N ARG A 67 -5.47 14.96 -7.01
CA ARG A 67 -5.29 15.25 -5.59
C ARG A 67 -6.61 15.30 -4.82
N ASN A 68 -7.74 15.28 -5.53
CA ASN A 68 -9.07 15.26 -4.94
C ASN A 68 -9.38 13.95 -4.21
N TRP A 69 -8.63 12.88 -4.49
CA TRP A 69 -8.78 11.58 -3.83
C TRP A 69 -7.46 11.23 -3.14
N LEU A 70 -7.52 11.05 -1.83
CA LEU A 70 -6.37 10.66 -1.01
C LEU A 70 -6.59 9.25 -0.48
N LYS A 71 -5.64 8.36 -0.80
CA LYS A 71 -5.60 7.01 -0.23
C LYS A 71 -4.76 7.03 1.04
N MET A 72 -5.38 6.69 2.16
CA MET A 72 -4.71 6.48 3.44
C MET A 72 -4.72 4.99 3.71
N LYS A 73 -3.54 4.36 3.68
CA LYS A 73 -3.40 2.92 3.88
C LYS A 73 -3.20 2.61 5.36
N CYS A 74 -3.77 1.50 5.80
CA CYS A 74 -3.47 0.89 7.09
C CYS A 74 -2.23 0.02 6.89
N GLU A 75 -1.04 0.62 7.03
CA GLU A 75 0.22 -0.10 6.87
C GLU A 75 0.66 -0.67 8.22
N LEU A 76 0.90 -1.98 8.26
CA LEU A 76 1.56 -2.63 9.39
C LEU A 76 3.07 -2.44 9.21
N ALA A 77 3.74 -2.03 10.29
CA ALA A 77 5.19 -1.92 10.34
C ALA A 77 5.74 -2.94 11.33
N ALA A 78 6.86 -3.55 10.97
CA ALA A 78 7.62 -4.43 11.83
C ALA A 78 9.10 -4.28 11.52
N ASP A 79 9.93 -4.44 12.55
CA ASP A 79 11.38 -4.44 12.41
C ASP A 79 11.85 -5.85 12.07
N PHE A 80 12.72 -5.95 11.05
CA PHE A 80 13.31 -7.21 10.64
C PHE A 80 14.83 -7.11 10.60
N VAL A 81 15.48 -8.25 10.79
CA VAL A 81 16.94 -8.38 10.65
C VAL A 81 17.26 -8.77 9.21
N VAL A 82 18.22 -8.09 8.61
CA VAL A 82 18.74 -8.46 7.28
C VAL A 82 19.61 -9.70 7.43
N GLY A 83 19.21 -10.78 6.77
CA GLY A 83 19.96 -12.05 6.72
C GLY A 83 20.63 -12.32 5.37
N GLY A 84 20.41 -11.47 4.37
CA GLY A 84 21.07 -11.56 3.08
C GLY A 84 20.56 -10.53 2.08
N PHE A 85 21.05 -10.61 0.86
CA PHE A 85 20.62 -9.77 -0.26
C PHE A 85 20.74 -10.55 -1.57
N THR A 86 20.07 -10.07 -2.62
CA THR A 86 20.22 -10.60 -3.98
C THR A 86 20.98 -9.61 -4.85
N ASP A 87 21.67 -10.11 -5.88
CA ASP A 87 22.22 -9.24 -6.92
C ASP A 87 21.12 -8.48 -7.67
N PRO A 88 21.44 -7.28 -8.19
CA PRO A 88 20.51 -6.52 -9.00
C PRO A 88 20.25 -7.21 -10.35
N GLN A 89 19.06 -7.00 -10.93
CA GLN A 89 18.69 -7.48 -12.26
C GLN A 89 18.13 -6.33 -13.11
N GLY A 90 18.36 -6.40 -14.43
CA GLY A 90 17.87 -5.38 -15.38
C GLY A 90 18.53 -4.02 -15.16
N GLN A 91 17.70 -2.96 -15.08
CA GLN A 91 18.15 -1.58 -14.87
C GLN A 91 18.48 -1.24 -13.41
N ARG A 92 18.35 -2.20 -12.50
CA ARG A 92 18.57 -1.97 -11.06
C ARG A 92 20.06 -1.94 -10.74
N VAL A 93 20.45 -1.17 -9.73
CA VAL A 93 21.85 -1.03 -9.27
C VAL A 93 21.98 -1.32 -7.77
N GLY A 94 23.18 -1.68 -7.32
CA GLY A 94 23.49 -2.01 -5.93
C GLY A 94 23.02 -3.41 -5.54
N LEU A 95 21.74 -3.56 -5.20
CA LEU A 95 21.14 -4.84 -4.80
C LEU A 95 19.71 -5.00 -5.37
N GLY A 96 19.30 -6.25 -5.57
CA GLY A 96 17.98 -6.62 -6.06
C GLY A 96 16.91 -6.55 -4.97
N ALA A 97 17.14 -7.22 -3.84
CA ALA A 97 16.27 -7.18 -2.67
C ALA A 97 17.06 -7.49 -1.40
N LEU A 98 16.58 -7.01 -0.26
CA LEU A 98 17.01 -7.49 1.05
C LEU A 98 16.23 -8.77 1.39
N LEU A 99 16.94 -9.78 1.90
CA LEU A 99 16.36 -10.98 2.51
C LEU A 99 16.26 -10.70 4.00
N VAL A 100 15.05 -10.68 4.53
CA VAL A 100 14.80 -10.28 5.93
C VAL A 100 14.19 -11.43 6.72
N GLY A 101 14.40 -11.41 8.04
CA GLY A 101 13.85 -12.39 8.95
C GLY A 101 13.62 -11.82 10.35
N HIS A 102 13.05 -12.63 11.22
CA HIS A 102 12.90 -12.32 12.65
C HIS A 102 13.45 -13.48 13.49
N ARG A 103 13.75 -13.21 14.77
CA ARG A 103 14.17 -14.25 15.71
C ARG A 103 12.95 -14.89 16.36
N GLU A 104 12.97 -16.20 16.50
CA GLU A 104 12.00 -16.98 17.28
C GLU A 104 12.78 -17.97 18.16
N GLY A 105 13.01 -17.60 19.42
CA GLY A 105 13.96 -18.31 20.27
C GLY A 105 15.37 -18.29 19.66
N ASP A 106 15.94 -19.48 19.46
CA ASP A 106 17.24 -19.66 18.83
C ASP A 106 17.20 -19.65 17.30
N ASP A 107 16.01 -19.68 16.70
CA ASP A 107 15.84 -19.69 15.25
C ASP A 107 15.89 -18.28 14.65
N PHE A 108 16.47 -18.19 13.46
CA PHE A 108 16.37 -17.02 12.60
C PHE A 108 15.49 -17.37 11.39
N CYS A 109 14.22 -16.97 11.46
CA CYS A 109 13.18 -17.34 10.53
C CYS A 109 13.11 -16.34 9.36
N PHE A 110 13.14 -16.84 8.12
CA PHE A 110 12.98 -16.01 6.93
C PHE A 110 11.55 -15.45 6.85
N ALA A 111 11.44 -14.13 6.65
CA ALA A 111 10.17 -13.39 6.64
C ALA A 111 9.83 -12.82 5.25
N GLY A 112 10.76 -12.87 4.30
CA GLY A 112 10.51 -12.48 2.91
C GLY A 112 11.60 -11.62 2.28
N LYS A 113 11.28 -11.09 1.10
CA LYS A 113 12.18 -10.26 0.30
C LYS A 113 11.63 -8.84 0.18
N ILE A 114 12.45 -7.84 0.49
CA ILE A 114 12.09 -6.43 0.33
C ILE A 114 12.85 -5.86 -0.86
N GLY A 115 12.11 -5.62 -1.94
CA GLY A 115 12.64 -5.13 -3.21
C GLY A 115 12.23 -3.71 -3.57
N THR A 116 11.51 -2.96 -2.73
CA THR A 116 11.06 -1.58 -3.05
C THR A 116 11.23 -0.67 -1.85
N GLY A 117 11.10 0.65 -2.04
CA GLY A 117 11.28 1.64 -0.97
C GLY A 117 12.70 2.18 -0.80
N PHE A 118 13.63 1.79 -1.69
CA PHE A 118 15.01 2.28 -1.70
C PHE A 118 15.24 3.18 -2.91
N ASP A 119 15.87 4.34 -2.69
CA ASP A 119 16.43 5.12 -3.77
C ASP A 119 17.81 4.57 -4.21
N THR A 120 18.33 5.07 -5.33
CA THR A 120 19.60 4.62 -5.90
C THR A 120 20.78 4.80 -4.93
N LYS A 121 20.80 5.89 -4.18
CA LYS A 121 21.86 6.19 -3.22
C LYS A 121 21.87 5.14 -2.10
N LEU A 122 20.70 4.89 -1.52
CA LEU A 122 20.52 3.91 -0.45
C LEU A 122 20.85 2.49 -0.92
N LEU A 123 20.49 2.11 -2.14
CA LEU A 123 20.85 0.80 -2.70
C LEU A 123 22.36 0.59 -2.77
N LEU A 124 23.11 1.58 -3.23
CA LEU A 124 24.58 1.50 -3.32
C LEU A 124 25.23 1.49 -1.94
N GLU A 125 24.73 2.32 -1.01
CA GLU A 125 25.22 2.35 0.37
C GLU A 125 24.98 1.02 1.11
N LEU A 126 23.78 0.44 0.94
CA LEU A 126 23.46 -0.85 1.53
C LEU A 126 24.34 -1.95 0.94
N ARG A 127 24.53 -1.97 -0.39
CA ARG A 127 25.40 -2.96 -1.04
C ARG A 127 26.81 -2.92 -0.46
N ALA A 128 27.42 -1.73 -0.42
CA ALA A 128 28.78 -1.57 0.10
C ALA A 128 28.93 -1.93 1.59
N LYS A 129 27.88 -1.78 2.40
CA LYS A 129 27.86 -2.22 3.80
C LYS A 129 27.72 -3.74 3.91
N LEU A 130 26.81 -4.34 3.13
CA LEU A 130 26.49 -5.76 3.19
C LEU A 130 27.59 -6.64 2.59
N ASP A 131 28.31 -6.18 1.56
CA ASP A 131 29.48 -6.89 1.02
C ASP A 131 30.56 -7.13 2.09
N LYS A 132 30.66 -6.25 3.09
CA LYS A 132 31.61 -6.40 4.21
C LYS A 132 31.15 -7.37 5.30
N LEU A 133 29.86 -7.74 5.28
CA LEU A 133 29.22 -8.63 6.24
C LEU A 133 28.84 -9.98 5.60
N GLU A 134 29.22 -10.19 4.33
CA GLU A 134 28.87 -11.38 3.59
C GLU A 134 29.51 -12.62 4.22
N ILE A 135 28.70 -13.66 4.37
CA ILE A 135 29.09 -14.96 4.90
C ILE A 135 28.69 -16.04 3.90
N THR A 136 29.44 -17.14 3.87
CA THR A 136 29.21 -18.22 2.89
C THR A 136 27.99 -19.08 3.20
N LYS A 137 27.64 -19.22 4.48
CA LYS A 137 26.48 -20.01 4.92
C LYS A 137 25.31 -19.08 5.20
N ALA A 138 24.15 -19.38 4.63
CA ALA A 138 22.92 -18.65 4.91
C ALA A 138 22.62 -18.65 6.43
N PRO A 139 22.31 -17.50 7.04
CA PRO A 139 22.07 -17.41 8.48
C PRO A 139 20.65 -17.85 8.88
N PHE A 140 19.72 -17.95 7.92
CA PHE A 140 18.36 -18.40 8.19
C PHE A 140 18.34 -19.88 8.58
N THR A 141 17.60 -20.21 9.64
CA THR A 141 17.44 -21.58 10.14
C THR A 141 16.09 -22.20 9.80
N LYS A 142 15.10 -21.36 9.45
CA LYS A 142 13.73 -21.76 9.06
C LYS A 142 13.16 -20.84 7.98
N GLY A 143 12.22 -21.36 7.20
CA GLY A 143 11.46 -20.63 6.17
C GLY A 143 11.98 -20.83 4.76
#